data_AF-A0A961I8N3-F1
#
_entry.id   AF-A0A961I8N3-F1
#
_cell.length_a   1.000
_cell.length_b   1.000
_cell.length_c   1.000
_cell.angle_alpha   90.00
_cell.angle_beta   90.00
_cell.angle_gamma   90.00
#
_symmetry.space_group_name_H-M   'P 1'
#
loop_
_entity.id
_entity.type
_entity.pdbx_description
1 polymer ?
#
loop_
_entity_poly.entity_id
_entity_poly.type
_entity_poly.pdbx_seq_one_letter_code
_entity_poly.pdbx_strand_id
1 'polypeptide(L)'
;VHGSSTSFEVLKQARVEEADLVLAVTSNEEVNLVTAMLARELGAARTLARVTNGEYVSRNVPVDFAGMGIDQLIYPEELAATEIIK
;
A
#
# COMPACT_ATOMS: atom_id res chain seq x y z
N VAL A 1 2.78 10.22 -15.03
CA VAL A 1 2.43 9.08 -15.92
C VAL A 1 0.96 8.80 -15.74
N HIS A 2 0.20 8.49 -16.80
CA HIS A 2 -1.21 8.11 -16.70
C HIS A 2 -1.37 6.63 -17.04
N GLY A 3 -2.08 5.88 -16.21
CA GLY A 3 -2.32 4.46 -16.41
C GLY A 3 -2.76 3.76 -15.12
N SER A 4 -2.94 2.44 -15.18
CA SER A 4 -3.24 1.64 -13.99
C SER A 4 -1.98 1.43 -13.16
N SER A 5 -2.07 1.63 -11.84
CA SER A 5 -0.99 1.34 -10.88
C SER A 5 -0.74 -0.15 -10.68
N THR A 6 -1.57 -1.02 -11.28
CA THR A 6 -1.35 -2.47 -11.33
C THR A 6 -0.67 -2.93 -12.62
N SER A 7 -0.32 -1.99 -13.51
CA SER A 7 0.41 -2.30 -14.75
C SER A 7 1.91 -2.16 -14.57
N PHE A 8 2.65 -3.23 -14.85
CA PHE A 8 4.12 -3.23 -14.82
C PHE A 8 4.72 -2.13 -15.69
N GLU A 9 4.19 -1.93 -16.90
CA GLU A 9 4.70 -0.94 -17.84
C GLU A 9 4.48 0.49 -17.33
N VAL A 10 3.34 0.76 -16.69
CA VAL A 10 3.06 2.07 -16.11
C VAL A 10 3.98 2.35 -14.92
N LEU A 11 4.21 1.35 -14.06
CA LEU A 11 5.11 1.47 -12.91
C LEU A 11 6.57 1.69 -13.34
N LYS A 12 7.04 0.95 -14.36
CA LYS A 12 8.38 1.17 -14.94
C LYS A 12 8.50 2.54 -15.61
N GLN A 13 7.48 2.97 -16.37
CA GLN A 13 7.45 4.33 -16.93
C GLN A 13 7.48 5.41 -15.85
N ALA A 14 6.96 5.11 -14.66
CA ALA A 14 7.00 5.97 -13.49
C ALA A 14 8.32 5.86 -12.69
N ARG A 15 9.27 5.00 -13.11
CA ARG A 15 10.55 4.75 -12.44
C ARG A 15 10.38 4.33 -10.97
N VAL A 16 9.47 3.39 -10.74
CA VAL A 16 9.17 2.89 -9.39
C VAL A 16 10.41 2.31 -8.69
N GLU A 17 11.37 1.80 -9.44
CA GLU A 17 12.65 1.26 -8.98
C GLU A 17 13.57 2.32 -8.35
N GLU A 18 13.37 3.60 -8.68
CA GLU A 18 14.11 4.73 -8.11
C GLU A 18 13.38 5.34 -6.90
N ALA A 19 12.19 4.83 -6.55
CA ALA A 19 11.34 5.45 -5.53
C ALA A 19 11.75 5.05 -4.11
N ASP A 20 12.00 6.06 -3.25
CA ASP A 20 12.23 5.86 -1.81
C ASP A 20 10.97 5.34 -1.10
N LEU A 21 9.78 5.71 -1.59
CA LEU A 21 8.49 5.34 -1.02
C LEU A 21 7.39 5.36 -2.08
N VAL A 22 6.58 4.29 -2.11
CA VAL A 22 5.34 4.24 -2.88
C VAL A 22 4.13 4.24 -1.95
N LEU A 23 3.20 5.14 -2.21
CA LEU A 23 1.95 5.28 -1.46
C LEU A 23 0.76 4.87 -2.34
N ALA A 24 0.18 3.71 -2.05
CA ALA A 24 -1.02 3.22 -2.74
C ALA A 24 -2.26 3.58 -1.92
N VAL A 25 -2.87 4.73 -2.25
CA VAL A 25 -3.91 5.38 -1.43
C VAL A 25 -5.22 5.63 -2.18
N THR A 26 -5.52 4.82 -3.19
CA THR A 26 -6.76 4.93 -3.97
C THR A 26 -7.99 4.51 -3.14
N SER A 27 -9.19 4.75 -3.67
CA SER A 27 -10.45 4.32 -3.06
C SER A 27 -10.61 2.79 -2.98
N ASN A 28 -9.84 2.02 -3.75
CA ASN A 28 -9.93 0.57 -3.82
C ASN A 28 -8.74 -0.08 -3.09
N GLU A 29 -9.01 -0.82 -2.01
CA GLU A 29 -7.97 -1.46 -1.21
C GLU A 29 -7.25 -2.61 -1.92
N GLU A 30 -7.93 -3.39 -2.76
CA GLU A 30 -7.31 -4.47 -3.55
C GLU A 30 -6.28 -3.89 -4.52
N VAL A 31 -6.63 -2.78 -5.19
CA VAL A 31 -5.68 -2.04 -6.03
C VAL A 31 -4.49 -1.54 -5.22
N ASN A 32 -4.73 -1.06 -3.99
CA ASN A 32 -3.66 -0.53 -3.15
C ASN A 32 -2.67 -1.63 -2.74
N LEU A 33 -3.19 -2.77 -2.28
CA LEU A 33 -2.38 -3.93 -1.89
C LEU A 33 -1.56 -4.44 -3.08
N VAL A 34 -2.20 -4.66 -4.23
CA VAL A 34 -1.51 -5.14 -5.43
C VAL A 34 -0.46 -4.12 -5.92
N THR A 35 -0.78 -2.83 -5.94
CA THR A 35 0.18 -1.79 -6.33
C THR A 35 1.38 -1.75 -5.40
N ALA A 36 1.20 -1.84 -4.09
CA ALA A 36 2.30 -1.87 -3.14
C ALA A 36 3.19 -3.11 -3.32
N MET A 37 2.58 -4.30 -3.50
CA MET A 37 3.32 -5.53 -3.78
C MET A 37 4.14 -5.43 -5.07
N LEU A 38 3.52 -4.97 -6.16
CA LEU A 38 4.19 -4.80 -7.45
C LEU A 38 5.31 -3.76 -7.39
N ALA A 39 5.07 -2.64 -6.70
CA ALA A 39 6.08 -1.61 -6.51
C ALA A 39 7.32 -2.13 -5.78
N ARG A 40 7.13 -2.92 -4.71
CA ARG A 40 8.25 -3.56 -4.00
C ARG A 40 9.01 -4.51 -4.92
N GLU A 41 8.31 -5.39 -5.63
CA GLU A 41 8.93 -6.36 -6.54
C GLU A 41 9.72 -5.67 -7.66
N LEU A 42 9.26 -4.50 -8.10
CA LEU A 42 9.93 -3.70 -9.12
C LEU A 42 11.05 -2.81 -8.59
N GLY A 43 11.31 -2.79 -7.28
CA GLY A 43 12.49 -2.14 -6.69
C GLY A 43 12.23 -0.90 -5.84
N ALA A 44 10.97 -0.56 -5.55
CA ALA A 44 10.69 0.51 -4.60
C ALA A 44 11.31 0.19 -3.23
N ALA A 45 12.02 1.17 -2.65
CA ALA A 45 12.70 0.98 -1.38
C ALA A 45 11.71 0.70 -0.25
N ARG A 46 10.57 1.40 -0.26
CA ARG A 46 9.48 1.22 0.72
C ARG A 46 8.11 1.35 0.08
N THR A 47 7.12 0.71 0.67
CA THR A 47 5.74 0.72 0.17
C THR A 47 4.72 0.85 1.31
N LEU A 48 3.60 1.47 1.00
CA LEU A 48 2.50 1.64 1.92
C LEU A 48 1.18 1.47 1.17
N ALA A 49 0.22 0.76 1.77
CA ALA A 49 -1.11 0.59 1.20
C ALA A 49 -2.20 1.10 2.17
N ARG A 50 -3.18 1.82 1.62
CA ARG A 50 -4.41 2.18 2.34
C ARG A 50 -5.41 1.03 2.26
N VAL A 51 -5.91 0.61 3.40
CA VAL A 51 -6.97 -0.40 3.54
C VAL A 51 -8.20 0.20 4.20
N THR A 52 -9.35 -0.44 3.99
CA THR A 52 -10.63 -0.06 4.59
C THR A 52 -11.22 -1.18 5.44
N ASN A 53 -10.74 -2.41 5.27
CA ASN A 53 -11.06 -3.50 6.17
C ASN A 53 -10.13 -3.52 7.39
N GLY A 54 -10.70 -3.32 8.59
CA GLY A 54 -9.98 -3.37 9.86
C GLY A 54 -9.37 -4.75 10.19
N GLU A 55 -9.81 -5.83 9.54
CA GLU A 55 -9.21 -7.17 9.70
C GLU A 55 -7.73 -7.19 9.31
N TYR A 56 -7.32 -6.36 8.33
CA TYR A 56 -5.94 -6.31 7.86
C TYR A 56 -4.97 -5.65 8.85
N VAL A 57 -5.47 -4.81 9.76
CA VAL A 57 -4.67 -4.16 10.81
C VAL A 57 -4.91 -4.77 12.19
N SER A 58 -5.67 -5.86 12.25
CA SER A 58 -5.93 -6.58 13.50
C SER A 58 -4.66 -7.22 14.05
N ARG A 59 -4.54 -7.25 15.39
CA ARG A 59 -3.40 -7.88 16.09
C ARG A 59 -3.24 -9.37 15.77
N ASN A 60 -4.33 -10.04 15.38
CA ASN A 60 -4.36 -11.47 15.08
C ASN A 60 -4.47 -11.74 13.58
N VAL A 61 -4.00 -10.81 12.73
CA VAL A 61 -4.00 -11.03 11.29
C VAL A 61 -3.13 -12.24 10.94
N PRO A 62 -3.65 -13.23 10.18
CA PRO A 62 -2.90 -14.44 9.84
C PRO A 62 -1.94 -14.24 8.65
N VAL A 63 -1.81 -13.01 8.16
CA VAL A 63 -1.12 -12.66 6.91
C VAL A 63 0.08 -11.75 7.23
N ASP A 64 1.24 -12.10 6.69
CA ASP A 64 2.45 -11.29 6.78
C ASP A 64 2.54 -10.31 5.60
N PHE A 65 1.95 -9.13 5.77
CA PHE A 65 1.99 -8.08 4.76
C PHE A 65 3.40 -7.54 4.51
N ALA A 66 4.25 -7.48 5.54
CA ALA A 66 5.63 -7.02 5.40
C ALA A 66 6.45 -7.99 4.52
N GLY A 67 6.28 -9.30 4.74
CA GLY A 67 6.86 -10.36 3.91
C GLY A 67 6.32 -10.36 2.47
N MET A 68 5.10 -9.88 2.25
CA MET A 68 4.52 -9.66 0.92
C MET A 68 4.98 -8.36 0.26
N GLY A 69 5.86 -7.59 0.92
CA GLY A 69 6.40 -6.37 0.36
C GLY A 69 5.56 -5.13 0.60
N ILE A 70 4.66 -5.13 1.59
CA ILE A 70 3.87 -3.99 2.05
C ILE A 70 4.40 -3.57 3.42
N ASP A 71 5.26 -2.54 3.47
CA ASP A 71 5.93 -2.19 4.73
C ASP A 71 4.98 -1.60 5.78
N GLN A 72 3.95 -0.90 5.33
CA GLN A 72 2.93 -0.32 6.21
C GLN A 72 1.54 -0.36 5.61
N LEU A 73 0.57 -0.52 6.49
CA LEU A 73 -0.85 -0.39 6.20
C LEU A 73 -1.39 0.86 6.89
N ILE A 74 -2.16 1.65 6.16
CA ILE A 74 -2.94 2.76 6.74
C ILE A 74 -4.40 2.34 6.75
N TYR A 75 -4.99 2.37 7.94
CA TYR A 75 -6.43 2.25 8.14
C TYR A 75 -6.99 3.62 8.59
N PRO A 76 -7.51 4.44 7.65
CA PRO A 76 -7.91 5.82 7.94
C PRO A 76 -8.95 5.95 9.06
N GLU A 77 -9.85 4.97 9.19
CA GLU A 77 -10.92 4.95 10.17
C GLU A 77 -10.38 4.84 11.61
N GLU A 78 -9.34 4.05 11.83
CA GLU A 78 -8.64 3.99 13.14
C GLU A 78 -7.90 5.29 13.44
N LEU A 79 -7.23 5.88 12.43
CA LEU A 79 -6.57 7.17 12.59
C LEU A 79 -7.57 8.27 12.96
N ALA A 80 -8.73 8.30 12.29
CA ALA A 80 -9.80 9.25 12.58
C ALA A 80 -10.38 9.03 13.97
N ALA A 81 -10.64 7.78 14.37
CA ALA A 81 -11.14 7.46 15.71
C ALA A 81 -10.16 7.93 16.80
N THR A 82 -8.86 7.74 16.58
CA THR A 82 -7.81 8.19 17.50
C THR A 82 -7.77 9.71 17.62
N GLU A 83 -7.95 10.44 16.51
CA GLU A 83 -7.90 11.90 16.50
C GLU A 83 -9.12 12.53 17.18
N ILE A 84 -10.30 11.90 17.13
CA ILE A 84 -11.52 12.38 17.81
C ILE A 84 -11.39 12.31 19.35
N ILE A 85 -10.66 11.33 19.88
CA ILE A 85 -10.48 11.13 21.32
C ILE A 85 -9.49 12.15 21.92
N LYS A 86 -8.64 12.74 21.08
CA LYS A 86 -7.57 13.66 21.44
C LYS A 86 -8.08 15.08 21.70
#